data_AF-A0A0B1TM91-F1
#
_entry.id   AF-A0A0B1TM91-F1
#
_cell.length_a   1.000
_cell.length_b   1.000
_cell.length_c   1.000
_cell.angle_alpha   90.00
_cell.angle_beta   90.00
_cell.angle_gamma   90.00
#
_symmetry.space_group_name_H-M   'P 1'
#
loop_
_entity.id
_entity.type
_entity.pdbx_description
1 polymer ?
#
loop_
_entity_poly.entity_id
_entity_poly.type
_entity_poly.pdbx_seq_one_letter_code
_entity_poly.pdbx_strand_id
1 'polypeptide(L)'
;MSELIASLEVKPDISEPRWDQSTFADEKGKELGSSLNVPYYAIPQVTISRIGMAVPSMVFTPMIFLPLTRMRFYKKWMATPIQTLLAGFFLTFSTPLCCAIFPQKKAISVSRLEPELQQHINTLKVPPTVVYYNKGL
;
A
#
# COMPACT_ATOMS: atom_id res chain seq x y z
N MET A 1 10.98 -6.79 16.02
CA MET A 1 9.89 -7.59 15.44
C MET A 1 9.33 -8.61 16.45
N SER A 2 10.18 -9.30 17.22
CA SER A 2 9.74 -10.32 18.19
C SER A 2 8.93 -9.79 19.38
N GLU A 3 9.25 -8.60 19.90
CA GLU A 3 8.50 -8.03 21.04
C GLU A 3 7.08 -7.59 20.66
N LEU A 4 6.88 -7.07 19.45
CA LEU A 4 5.56 -6.72 18.92
C LEU A 4 4.66 -7.94 18.71
N ILE A 5 5.25 -9.12 18.50
CA ILE A 5 4.51 -10.39 18.34
C ILE A 5 4.12 -10.97 19.70
N ALA A 6 4.96 -10.77 20.73
CA ALA A 6 4.71 -11.25 22.08
C ALA A 6 3.57 -10.48 22.78
N SER A 7 3.33 -9.23 22.41
CA SER A 7 2.26 -8.39 22.97
C SER A 7 0.90 -8.57 22.28
N LEU A 8 0.80 -9.42 21.24
CA LEU A 8 -0.46 -9.66 20.55
C LEU A 8 -1.26 -10.74 21.30
N GLU A 9 -2.48 -10.37 21.71
CA GLU A 9 -3.44 -11.25 22.41
C GLU A 9 -3.88 -12.43 21.53
N VAL A 10 -3.77 -12.28 20.20
CA VAL A 10 -4.01 -13.32 19.19
C VAL A 10 -2.77 -13.44 18.31
N LYS A 11 -2.11 -14.59 18.35
CA LYS A 11 -0.93 -14.87 17.53
C LYS A 11 -1.37 -14.99 16.06
N PRO A 12 -0.69 -14.33 15.11
CA PRO A 12 -1.02 -14.47 13.70
C PRO A 12 -0.79 -15.91 13.26
N ASP A 13 -1.82 -16.52 12.66
CA ASP A 13 -1.69 -17.83 12.03
C ASP A 13 -0.85 -17.68 10.75
N ILE A 14 0.26 -18.40 10.71
CA ILE A 14 1.22 -18.42 9.60
C ILE A 14 0.84 -19.45 8.53
N SER A 15 -0.07 -20.36 8.83
CA SER A 15 -0.56 -21.38 7.89
C SER A 15 -1.62 -20.85 6.93
N GLU A 16 -2.35 -19.82 7.35
CA GLU A 16 -3.31 -19.08 6.52
C GLU A 16 -2.86 -17.63 6.33
N PRO A 17 -1.95 -17.36 5.39
CA PRO A 17 -1.47 -16.01 5.15
C PRO A 17 -2.61 -15.12 4.66
N ARG A 18 -2.80 -14.00 5.38
CA ARG A 18 -3.93 -13.07 5.23
C ARG A 18 -3.73 -12.14 4.02
N TRP A 19 -4.02 -12.66 2.83
CA TRP A 19 -3.90 -11.93 1.55
C TRP A 19 -5.16 -11.15 1.16
N ASP A 20 -6.27 -11.33 1.89
CA ASP A 20 -7.56 -10.77 1.52
C ASP A 20 -7.70 -9.28 1.92
N GLN A 21 -8.10 -8.45 0.94
CA GLN A 21 -8.41 -7.03 1.12
C GLN A 21 -9.86 -6.79 1.61
N SER A 22 -10.68 -7.83 1.70
CA SER A 22 -12.10 -7.77 2.07
C SER A 22 -12.33 -7.88 3.59
N THR A 23 -11.39 -8.45 4.34
CA THR A 23 -11.52 -8.72 5.78
C THR A 23 -11.18 -7.49 6.62
N PHE A 24 -12.00 -7.20 7.64
CA PHE A 24 -11.77 -6.14 8.60
C PHE A 24 -11.56 -6.72 10.01
N ALA A 25 -10.63 -6.11 10.74
CA ALA A 25 -10.28 -6.50 12.10
C ALA A 25 -10.51 -5.35 13.09
N ASP A 26 -10.88 -5.71 14.31
CA ASP A 26 -10.90 -4.80 15.45
C ASP A 26 -9.46 -4.42 15.86
N GLU A 27 -9.30 -3.38 16.71
CA GLU A 27 -8.00 -2.97 17.28
C GLU A 27 -7.27 -4.12 18.00
N LYS A 28 -8.02 -5.11 18.48
CA LYS A 28 -7.52 -6.32 19.12
C LYS A 28 -7.19 -7.47 18.14
N GLY A 29 -7.23 -7.23 16.84
CA GLY A 29 -6.92 -8.22 15.80
C GLY A 29 -8.00 -9.28 15.58
N LYS A 30 -9.14 -9.19 16.27
CA LYS A 30 -10.28 -10.10 16.11
C LYS A 30 -10.99 -9.79 14.79
N GLU A 31 -11.22 -10.83 13.97
CA GLU A 31 -11.97 -10.70 12.73
C GLU A 31 -13.43 -10.37 13.04
N LEU A 32 -13.96 -9.34 12.38
CA LEU A 32 -15.36 -8.96 12.51
C LEU A 32 -16.16 -9.33 11.25
N GLY A 33 -15.49 -9.75 10.16
CA GLY A 33 -16.10 -10.24 8.93
C GLY A 33 -15.38 -9.76 7.66
N SER A 34 -16.01 -10.03 6.50
CA SER A 34 -15.57 -9.61 5.16
C SER A 34 -16.63 -8.69 4.53
N SER A 35 -16.19 -7.63 3.83
CA SER A 35 -17.05 -6.68 3.12
C SER A 35 -16.61 -6.55 1.67
N LEU A 36 -17.58 -6.64 0.76
CA LEU A 36 -17.37 -6.50 -0.69
C LEU A 36 -17.13 -5.03 -1.11
N ASN A 37 -17.51 -4.05 -0.29
CA ASN A 37 -17.34 -2.63 -0.60
C ASN A 37 -15.95 -2.09 -0.26
N VAL A 38 -15.23 -2.71 0.67
CA VAL A 38 -13.87 -2.30 1.07
C VAL A 38 -12.87 -2.36 -0.10
N PRO A 39 -12.83 -3.43 -0.93
CA PRO A 39 -12.00 -3.50 -2.13
C PRO A 39 -12.18 -2.32 -3.10
N TYR A 40 -13.41 -1.83 -3.29
CA TYR A 40 -13.68 -0.72 -4.23
C TYR A 40 -12.97 0.58 -3.85
N TYR A 41 -12.74 0.82 -2.56
CA TYR A 41 -11.97 1.97 -2.08
C TYR A 41 -10.47 1.69 -1.99
N ALA A 42 -10.09 0.44 -1.73
CA ALA A 42 -8.71 0.02 -1.56
C ALA A 42 -7.94 0.01 -2.90
N ILE A 43 -8.53 -0.60 -3.94
CA ILE A 43 -7.91 -0.80 -5.26
C ILE A 43 -7.47 0.53 -5.90
N PRO A 44 -8.31 1.57 -6.05
CA PRO A 44 -7.87 2.81 -6.70
C PRO A 44 -6.76 3.50 -5.91
N GLN A 45 -6.76 3.40 -4.58
CA GLN A 45 -5.71 3.98 -3.75
C GLN A 45 -4.36 3.28 -3.97
N VAL A 46 -4.35 1.94 -4.13
CA VAL A 46 -3.14 1.19 -4.48
C VAL A 46 -2.68 1.52 -5.91
N THR A 47 -3.61 1.59 -6.86
CA THR A 47 -3.31 1.94 -8.26
C THR A 47 -2.66 3.32 -8.36
N ILE A 48 -3.20 4.32 -7.66
CA ILE A 48 -2.61 5.68 -7.61
C ILE A 48 -1.21 5.65 -7.01
N SER A 49 -0.99 4.88 -5.93
CA SER A 49 0.34 4.73 -5.34
C SER A 49 1.34 4.12 -6.33
N ARG A 50 0.94 3.08 -7.07
CA ARG A 50 1.79 2.43 -8.08
C ARG A 50 2.12 3.36 -9.24
N ILE A 51 1.15 4.16 -9.69
CA ILE A 51 1.39 5.21 -10.69
C ILE A 51 2.37 6.24 -10.13
N GLY A 52 2.16 6.70 -8.90
CA GLY A 52 3.03 7.65 -8.21
C GLY A 52 4.47 7.18 -8.08
N MET A 53 4.72 5.87 -7.95
CA MET A 53 6.07 5.31 -7.93
C MET A 53 6.77 5.34 -9.30
N ALA A 54 6.01 5.22 -10.40
CA ALA A 54 6.56 5.16 -11.76
C ALA A 54 6.66 6.54 -12.44
N VAL A 55 5.84 7.51 -12.03
CA VAL A 55 5.82 8.87 -12.61
C VAL A 55 7.18 9.58 -12.50
N PRO A 56 7.90 9.56 -11.36
CA PRO A 56 9.17 10.25 -11.24
C PRO A 56 10.21 9.72 -12.21
N SER A 57 10.36 8.39 -12.30
CA SER A 57 11.33 7.80 -13.22
C SER A 57 10.98 8.13 -14.68
N MET A 58 9.71 8.10 -15.07
CA MET A 58 9.29 8.41 -16.45
C MET A 58 9.42 9.88 -16.86
N VAL A 59 9.29 10.82 -15.92
CA VAL A 59 9.40 12.26 -16.21
C VAL A 59 10.85 12.75 -16.09
N PHE A 60 11.57 12.36 -15.05
CA PHE A 60 12.94 12.82 -14.83
C PHE A 60 13.95 12.18 -15.77
N THR A 61 13.72 10.92 -16.18
CA THR A 61 14.62 10.22 -17.12
C THR A 61 14.80 10.99 -18.44
N PRO A 62 13.74 11.32 -19.22
CA PRO A 62 13.91 12.05 -20.47
C PRO A 62 14.47 13.46 -20.25
N MET A 63 14.10 14.15 -19.17
CA MET A 63 14.62 15.51 -18.88
C MET A 63 16.14 15.55 -18.69
N ILE A 64 16.72 14.51 -18.09
CA ILE A 64 18.17 14.40 -17.87
C ILE A 64 18.86 13.74 -19.07
N PHE A 65 18.19 12.78 -19.71
CA PHE A 65 18.75 12.05 -20.85
C PHE A 65 18.96 12.95 -22.07
N LEU A 66 18.00 13.83 -22.39
CA LEU A 66 18.07 14.78 -23.50
C LEU A 66 19.35 15.64 -23.50
N PRO A 67 19.69 16.40 -22.44
CA PRO A 67 20.93 17.18 -22.41
C PRO A 67 22.19 16.29 -22.40
N LEU A 68 22.12 15.11 -21.80
CA LEU A 68 23.25 14.16 -21.77
C LEU A 68 23.61 13.64 -23.17
N THR A 69 22.61 13.40 -24.03
CA THR A 69 22.84 12.99 -25.42
C THR A 69 23.54 14.05 -26.27
N ARG A 70 23.46 15.33 -25.87
CA ARG A 70 24.13 16.46 -26.55
C ARG A 70 25.61 16.60 -26.13
N MET A 71 26.07 15.87 -25.11
CA MET A 71 27.47 15.93 -24.66
C MET A 71 28.41 15.21 -25.64
N ARG A 72 29.61 15.76 -25.82
CA ARG A 72 30.64 15.23 -26.74
C ARG A 72 31.15 13.82 -26.41
N PHE A 73 30.91 13.35 -25.18
CA PHE A 73 31.30 12.02 -24.70
C PHE A 73 30.20 10.96 -24.80
N TYR A 74 29.02 11.32 -25.30
CA TYR A 74 27.89 10.39 -25.40
C TYR A 74 28.10 9.38 -26.55
N LYS A 75 27.95 8.09 -26.25
CA LYS A 75 27.93 7.00 -27.22
C LYS A 75 26.59 6.26 -27.16
N LYS A 76 26.07 5.80 -28.30
CA LYS A 76 24.77 5.10 -28.39
C LYS A 76 24.65 3.88 -27.46
N TRP A 77 25.75 3.18 -27.20
CA TRP A 77 25.80 2.04 -26.27
C TRP A 77 25.60 2.43 -24.80
N MET A 78 25.76 3.71 -24.45
CA MET A 78 25.57 4.21 -23.08
C MET A 78 24.11 4.54 -22.76
N ALA A 79 23.21 4.53 -23.76
CA ALA A 79 21.80 4.87 -23.58
C ALA A 79 21.12 3.99 -22.52
N THR A 80 21.18 2.68 -22.72
CA THR A 80 20.57 1.67 -21.85
C THR A 80 21.10 1.70 -20.40
N PRO A 81 22.43 1.67 -20.15
CA PRO A 81 22.92 1.69 -18.76
C PRO A 81 22.61 2.99 -18.03
N ILE A 82 22.67 4.14 -18.72
CA ILE A 82 22.32 5.44 -18.10
C ILE A 82 20.85 5.48 -17.74
N GLN A 83 19.97 5.04 -18.65
CA GLN A 83 18.54 5.00 -18.39
C GLN A 83 18.18 4.07 -17.22
N THR A 84 18.79 2.88 -17.16
CA THR A 84 18.57 1.94 -16.04
C THR A 84 19.11 2.47 -14.72
N LEU A 85 20.29 3.10 -14.70
CA LEU A 85 20.85 3.71 -13.48
C LEU A 85 19.98 4.85 -12.97
N LEU A 86 19.53 5.72 -13.87
CA LEU A 86 18.71 6.87 -13.50
C LEU A 86 17.32 6.43 -13.01
N ALA A 87 16.68 5.50 -13.71
CA ALA A 87 15.42 4.92 -13.29
C ALA A 87 15.54 4.20 -11.94
N GLY A 88 16.61 3.41 -11.75
CA GLY A 88 16.89 2.72 -10.49
C GLY A 88 17.08 3.70 -9.33
N PHE A 89 17.87 4.74 -9.52
CA PHE A 89 18.09 5.79 -8.53
C PHE A 89 16.77 6.45 -8.09
N PHE A 90 15.95 6.90 -9.04
CA PHE A 90 14.65 7.51 -8.71
C PHE A 90 13.69 6.51 -8.03
N LEU A 91 13.70 5.25 -8.44
CA LEU A 91 12.85 4.22 -7.85
C LEU A 91 13.21 3.94 -6.38
N THR A 92 14.51 3.96 -6.04
CA THR A 92 14.98 3.78 -4.67
C THR A 92 14.47 4.86 -3.71
N PHE A 93 14.29 6.10 -4.16
CA PHE A 93 13.74 7.17 -3.33
C PHE A 93 12.21 7.25 -3.39
N SER A 94 11.63 7.04 -4.56
CA SER A 94 10.18 7.14 -4.74
C SER A 94 9.43 6.02 -4.02
N THR A 95 9.99 4.80 -3.99
CA THR A 95 9.35 3.64 -3.35
C THR A 95 9.10 3.83 -1.84
N PRO A 96 10.11 4.13 -1.00
CA PRO A 96 9.88 4.35 0.43
C PRO A 96 8.99 5.57 0.69
N LEU A 97 9.06 6.61 -0.15
CA LEU A 97 8.21 7.80 -0.05
C LEU A 97 6.74 7.46 -0.32
N CYS A 98 6.45 6.72 -1.39
CA CYS A 98 5.08 6.29 -1.72
C CYS A 98 4.51 5.33 -0.66
N CYS A 99 5.32 4.40 -0.14
CA CYS A 99 4.89 3.53 0.96
C CYS A 99 4.59 4.31 2.25
N ALA A 100 5.28 5.43 2.50
CA ALA A 100 5.01 6.30 3.65
C ALA A 100 3.74 7.16 3.45
N ILE A 101 3.51 7.66 2.24
CA ILE A 101 2.33 8.47 1.91
C ILE A 101 1.04 7.61 1.91
N PHE A 102 1.15 6.34 1.51
CA PHE A 102 0.02 5.42 1.42
C PHE A 102 0.20 4.24 2.40
N PRO A 103 -0.19 4.38 3.68
CA PRO A 103 -0.01 3.31 4.67
C PRO A 103 -0.83 2.07 4.31
N GLN A 104 -0.22 0.89 4.51
CA GLN A 104 -0.80 -0.42 4.18
C GLN A 104 -2.07 -0.75 4.99
N LYS A 105 -2.22 -0.20 6.21
CA LYS A 105 -3.43 -0.35 7.04
C LYS A 105 -4.17 0.98 7.08
N LYS A 106 -5.46 0.97 6.78
CA LYS A 106 -6.32 2.16 6.92
C LYS A 106 -7.42 1.87 7.94
N ALA A 107 -7.61 2.82 8.85
CA ALA A 107 -8.78 2.89 9.69
C ALA A 107 -9.99 3.34 8.85
N ILE A 108 -11.13 2.66 9.01
CA ILE A 108 -12.43 3.09 8.52
C ILE A 108 -13.42 3.09 9.69
N SER A 109 -14.20 4.16 9.80
CA SER A 109 -15.24 4.24 10.83
C SER A 109 -16.42 3.34 10.46
N VAL A 110 -16.99 2.66 11.45
CA VAL A 110 -18.15 1.76 11.30
C VAL A 110 -19.37 2.47 10.71
N SER A 111 -19.49 3.79 10.88
CA SER A 111 -20.56 4.58 10.26
C SER A 111 -20.50 4.65 8.72
N ARG A 112 -19.34 4.33 8.13
CA ARG A 112 -19.15 4.24 6.67
C ARG A 112 -19.21 2.80 6.14
N LEU A 113 -19.42 1.81 7.02
CA LEU A 113 -19.62 0.41 6.63
C LEU A 113 -21.08 0.16 6.23
N GLU A 114 -21.31 -0.94 5.51
CA GLU A 114 -22.66 -1.35 5.08
C GLU A 114 -23.60 -1.53 6.28
N PRO A 115 -24.91 -1.23 6.12
CA PRO A 115 -25.87 -1.31 7.22
C PRO A 115 -26.01 -2.72 7.80
N GLU A 116 -25.87 -3.78 6.98
CA GLU A 116 -25.86 -5.18 7.43
C GLU A 116 -24.67 -5.47 8.36
N LEU A 117 -23.52 -4.88 8.05
CA LEU A 117 -22.30 -4.98 8.83
C LEU A 117 -22.34 -4.13 10.11
N GLN A 118 -22.96 -2.95 10.06
CA GLN A 118 -23.22 -2.15 11.25
C GLN A 118 -24.12 -2.90 12.24
N GLN A 119 -25.13 -3.62 11.76
CA GLN A 119 -25.99 -4.44 12.61
C GLN A 119 -25.21 -5.59 13.25
N HIS A 120 -24.38 -6.30 12.49
CA HIS A 120 -23.50 -7.33 13.06
C HIS A 120 -22.52 -6.77 14.10
N ILE A 121 -21.91 -5.61 13.83
CA ILE A 121 -20.98 -4.93 14.75
C ILE A 121 -21.70 -4.44 16.02
N ASN A 122 -22.92 -3.92 15.90
CA ASN A 122 -23.75 -3.50 17.04
C ASN A 122 -24.26 -4.68 17.88
N THR A 123 -24.24 -5.90 17.34
CA THR A 123 -24.63 -7.12 18.06
C THR A 123 -23.46 -7.67 18.90
N LEU A 124 -22.24 -7.17 18.70
CA LEU A 124 -21.09 -7.52 19.54
C LEU A 124 -21.17 -6.83 20.91
N LYS A 125 -20.71 -7.54 21.95
CA LYS A 125 -20.72 -7.09 23.36
C LYS A 125 -19.99 -5.75 23.60
N VAL A 126 -19.07 -5.36 22.71
CA VAL A 126 -18.37 -4.07 22.71
C VAL A 126 -18.27 -3.63 21.26
N PRO A 127 -19.04 -2.63 20.79
CA PRO A 127 -19.00 -2.19 19.40
C PRO A 127 -17.78 -1.29 19.17
N PRO A 128 -16.78 -1.70 18.39
CA PRO A 128 -15.67 -0.83 18.03
C PRO A 128 -16.15 0.29 17.09
N THR A 129 -15.68 1.51 17.31
CA THR A 129 -16.05 2.68 16.47
C THR A 129 -15.24 2.73 15.17
N VAL A 130 -14.10 2.03 15.13
CA VAL A 130 -13.13 2.04 14.04
C VAL A 130 -12.69 0.61 13.76
N VAL A 131 -12.68 0.21 12.49
CA VAL A 131 -12.15 -1.07 12.04
C VAL A 131 -11.00 -0.85 11.07
N TYR A 132 -10.04 -1.78 11.05
CA TYR A 132 -8.84 -1.68 10.21
C TYR A 132 -8.90 -2.73 9.12
N TYR A 133 -8.59 -2.32 7.88
CA TYR A 133 -8.43 -3.23 6.76
C TYR A 133 -7.04 -3.09 6.14
N ASN A 134 -6.52 -4.19 5.62
CA ASN A 134 -5.24 -4.24 4.92
C ASN A 134 -5.45 -3.92 3.45
N LYS A 135 -4.67 -3.00 2.90
CA LYS A 135 -4.71 -2.61 1.48
C LYS A 135 -3.81 -3.44 0.59
N GLY A 136 -3.09 -4.43 1.10
CA GLY A 136 -2.32 -5.37 0.27
C GLY A 136 -1.31 -4.67 -0.64
N LEU A 137 -0.59 -3.69 -0.09
CA LEU A 137 0.46 -2.93 -0.80
C LEU A 137 1.76 -3.72 -0.85
#